data_AF-A0A9P8FI81-F1
#
_entry.id   AF-A0A9P8FI81-F1
#
_cell.length_a   1.000
_cell.length_b   1.000
_cell.length_c   1.000
_cell.angle_alpha   90.00
_cell.angle_beta   90.00
_cell.angle_gamma   90.00
#
_symmetry.space_group_name_H-M   'P 1'
#
loop_
_entity.id
_entity.type
_entity.pdbx_description
1 polymer ?
#
loop_
_entity_poly.entity_id
_entity_poly.type
_entity_poly.pdbx_seq_one_letter_code
_entity_poly.pdbx_strand_id
1 'polypeptide(L)'
;CSTPISFWTVEKFGRRPLLIWGAFGMMICQLIVAVVGVTVGFNHTHDIPNPAGGDPLSRSNNISAVNAQIAFIAIFIFFFASTWGPGAWVLIGEIFPLPIRSRGVALSTASNWLWNTIIAVITPYMVNKDEGNLRSSVFFIWFGLCTCAFVYSYFLVPETKGLSLEQVDRMMEETNPRTSAKWVPHETFATSVGHANGGKLDLEVVEDVERKGSVF
;
A
#
# COMPACT_ATOMS: atom_id res chain seq x y z
N CYS A 1 8.84 7.91 13.23
CA CYS A 1 9.22 6.86 12.27
C CYS A 1 8.29 5.66 12.45
N SER A 2 7.36 5.42 11.52
CA SER A 2 6.35 4.35 11.61
C SER A 2 6.77 3.04 10.94
N THR A 3 7.94 2.99 10.33
CA THR A 3 8.48 1.83 9.62
C THR A 3 8.74 0.60 10.50
N PRO A 4 9.10 0.68 11.80
CA PRO A 4 9.18 -0.55 12.63
C PRO A 4 7.81 -1.18 12.88
N ILE A 5 6.77 -0.35 12.99
CA ILE A 5 5.38 -0.79 13.21
C ILE A 5 4.88 -1.51 11.95
N SER A 6 5.28 -1.06 10.75
CA SER A 6 4.87 -1.70 9.49
C SER A 6 5.32 -3.16 9.41
N PHE A 7 6.58 -3.45 9.74
CA PHE A 7 7.11 -4.82 9.69
C PHE A 7 6.37 -5.75 10.65
N TRP A 8 6.17 -5.30 11.89
CA TRP A 8 5.42 -6.07 12.88
C TRP A 8 3.96 -6.32 12.49
N THR A 9 3.30 -5.31 11.90
CA THR A 9 1.88 -5.41 11.53
C THR A 9 1.68 -6.30 10.30
N VAL A 10 2.62 -6.27 9.33
CA VAL A 10 2.59 -7.12 8.13
C VAL A 10 2.70 -8.60 8.47
N GLU A 11 3.57 -8.97 9.41
CA GLU A 11 3.71 -10.38 9.81
C GLU A 11 2.51 -10.87 10.64
N LYS A 12 1.96 -10.02 11.51
CA LYS A 12 0.89 -10.44 12.42
C LYS A 12 -0.50 -10.45 11.76
N PHE A 13 -0.84 -9.47 10.93
CA PHE A 13 -2.22 -9.31 10.45
C PHE A 13 -2.50 -9.87 9.05
N GLY A 14 -1.48 -10.19 8.25
CA GLY A 14 -1.68 -10.65 6.87
C GLY A 14 -1.75 -9.50 5.88
N ARG A 15 -1.55 -9.83 4.59
CA ARG A 15 -1.21 -8.83 3.56
C ARG A 15 -2.46 -8.13 3.05
N ARG A 16 -3.55 -8.90 2.88
CA ARG A 16 -4.84 -8.39 2.40
C ARG A 16 -5.51 -7.40 3.37
N PRO A 17 -5.75 -7.73 4.66
CA PRO A 17 -6.41 -6.79 5.58
C PRO A 17 -5.55 -5.55 5.82
N LEU A 18 -4.22 -5.68 5.83
CA LEU A 18 -3.32 -4.53 5.99
C LEU A 18 -3.45 -3.52 4.84
N LEU A 19 -3.50 -3.99 3.59
CA LEU A 19 -3.69 -3.11 2.42
C LEU A 19 -5.09 -2.49 2.40
N ILE A 20 -6.13 -3.22 2.79
CA ILE A 20 -7.52 -2.73 2.87
C ILE A 20 -7.66 -1.64 3.94
N TRP A 21 -7.23 -1.92 5.18
CA TRP A 21 -7.30 -0.96 6.28
C TRP A 21 -6.44 0.28 6.02
N GLY A 22 -5.26 0.08 5.43
CA GLY A 22 -4.40 1.16 4.99
C GLY A 22 -5.04 2.05 3.93
N ALA A 23 -5.63 1.44 2.89
CA ALA A 23 -6.33 2.17 1.83
C ALA A 23 -7.54 2.94 2.37
N PHE A 24 -8.29 2.33 3.29
CA PHE A 24 -9.42 2.97 3.94
C PHE A 24 -9.01 4.20 4.77
N GLY A 25 -7.96 4.07 5.59
CA GLY A 25 -7.41 5.17 6.38
C GLY A 25 -6.90 6.32 5.49
N MET A 26 -6.18 5.98 4.42
CA MET A 26 -5.71 6.95 3.43
C MET A 26 -6.86 7.67 2.72
N MET A 27 -7.90 6.93 2.31
CA MET A 27 -9.08 7.47 1.65
C MET A 27 -9.81 8.49 2.54
N ILE A 28 -10.03 8.17 3.82
CA ILE A 28 -10.68 9.09 4.77
C ILE A 28 -9.83 10.36 4.96
N CYS A 29 -8.52 10.22 5.14
CA CYS A 29 -7.63 11.37 5.32
C CYS A 29 -7.66 12.30 4.10
N GLN A 30 -7.61 11.76 2.89
CA GLN A 30 -7.66 12.55 1.66
C GLN A 30 -9.01 13.26 1.48
N LEU A 31 -10.12 12.60 1.83
CA LEU A 31 -11.44 13.24 1.82
C LEU A 31 -11.50 14.44 2.78
N ILE A 32 -11.02 14.26 4.01
CA ILE A 32 -11.01 15.34 5.01
C ILE A 32 -10.13 16.50 4.54
N VAL A 33 -8.93 16.23 4.01
CA VAL A 33 -8.02 17.27 3.51
C VAL A 33 -8.67 18.05 2.35
N ALA A 34 -9.36 17.36 1.43
CA ALA A 34 -10.07 17.99 0.31
C ALA A 34 -11.23 18.87 0.79
N VAL A 35 -12.10 18.35 1.65
CA VAL A 35 -13.27 19.08 2.17
C VAL A 35 -12.84 20.29 2.99
N VAL A 36 -11.91 20.11 3.94
CA VAL A 36 -11.41 21.22 4.76
C VAL A 36 -10.72 22.27 3.88
N GLY A 37 -9.93 21.84 2.90
CA GLY A 37 -9.21 22.75 2.01
C GLY A 37 -10.10 23.63 1.15
N VAL A 38 -11.20 23.08 0.64
CA VAL A 38 -12.16 23.84 -0.17
C VAL A 38 -13.08 24.72 0.68
N THR A 39 -13.50 24.27 1.87
CA THR A 39 -14.54 24.95 2.65
C THR A 39 -14.02 26.06 3.57
N VAL A 40 -12.95 25.82 4.32
CA VAL A 40 -12.47 26.73 5.38
C VAL A 40 -10.94 26.83 5.47
N GLY A 41 -10.23 25.99 4.73
CA GLY A 41 -8.78 25.87 4.75
C GLY A 41 -8.10 26.67 3.65
N PHE A 42 -7.14 26.05 2.98
CA PHE A 42 -6.20 26.71 2.08
C PHE A 42 -6.84 27.50 0.91
N ASN A 43 -8.03 27.13 0.41
CA ASN A 43 -8.65 27.89 -0.70
C ASN A 43 -9.10 29.30 -0.29
N HIS A 44 -9.30 29.56 1.00
CA HIS A 44 -9.71 30.85 1.55
C HIS A 44 -8.51 31.65 2.09
N THR A 45 -7.27 31.35 1.69
CA THR A 45 -6.11 32.19 2.03
C THR A 45 -6.14 33.50 1.22
N HIS A 46 -5.62 34.57 1.81
CA HIS A 46 -5.45 35.85 1.13
C HIS A 46 -3.96 36.18 0.98
N ASP A 47 -3.60 36.75 -0.16
CA ASP A 47 -2.23 37.13 -0.47
C ASP A 47 -1.94 38.51 0.16
N ILE A 48 -0.91 38.59 1.00
CA ILE A 48 -0.41 39.84 1.59
C ILE A 48 0.89 40.28 0.89
N PRO A 49 1.14 41.60 0.75
CA PRO A 49 2.38 42.10 0.17
C PRO A 49 3.59 41.60 0.97
N ASN A 50 4.59 41.06 0.27
CA ASN A 50 5.81 40.58 0.90
C ASN A 50 6.72 41.76 1.26
N PRO A 51 7.00 42.03 2.56
CA PRO A 51 7.82 43.16 2.98
C PRO A 51 9.28 43.05 2.55
N ALA A 52 9.76 41.86 2.14
CA ALA A 52 11.11 41.65 1.64
C ALA A 52 11.27 41.89 0.12
N GLY A 53 10.18 42.18 -0.60
CA GLY A 53 10.17 42.24 -2.07
C GLY A 53 10.26 40.85 -2.70
N GLY A 54 9.21 40.42 -3.39
CA GLY A 54 9.08 39.09 -3.97
C GLY A 54 7.62 38.66 -4.10
N ASP A 55 7.38 37.38 -4.35
CA ASP A 55 6.02 36.84 -4.50
C ASP A 55 5.16 37.11 -3.23
N PRO A 56 3.85 37.40 -3.40
CA PRO A 56 2.94 37.63 -2.28
C PRO A 56 2.95 36.47 -1.27
N LEU A 57 2.96 36.79 0.02
CA LEU A 57 2.84 35.78 1.07
C LEU A 57 1.37 35.38 1.19
N SER A 58 1.04 34.10 1.07
CA SER A 58 -0.35 33.64 1.26
C SER A 58 -0.63 33.40 2.74
N ARG A 59 -1.53 34.17 3.35
CA ARG A 59 -1.93 34.07 4.76
C ARG A 59 -3.26 33.35 4.89
N SER A 60 -3.32 32.37 5.79
CA SER A 60 -4.56 31.63 6.05
C SER A 60 -5.56 32.45 6.86
N ASN A 61 -6.81 32.51 6.39
CA ASN A 61 -7.91 33.12 7.14
C ASN A 61 -8.28 32.30 8.38
N ASN A 62 -8.10 30.97 8.32
CA ASN A 62 -8.36 30.08 9.44
C ASN A 62 -7.14 29.17 9.67
N ILE A 63 -6.31 29.56 10.63
CA ILE A 63 -5.06 28.85 10.93
C ILE A 63 -5.33 27.43 11.45
N SER A 64 -6.42 27.24 12.21
CA SER A 64 -6.80 25.94 12.76
C SER A 64 -7.21 24.96 11.67
N ALA A 65 -7.91 25.44 10.63
CA ALA A 65 -8.29 24.60 9.49
C ALA A 65 -7.05 24.12 8.71
N VAL A 66 -6.10 25.03 8.42
CA VAL A 66 -4.85 24.67 7.71
C VAL A 66 -3.99 23.73 8.56
N ASN A 67 -3.90 23.96 9.87
CA ASN A 67 -3.20 23.05 10.79
C ASN A 67 -3.85 21.67 10.82
N ALA A 68 -5.17 21.58 10.81
CA ALA A 68 -5.89 20.31 10.72
C ALA A 68 -5.57 19.59 9.40
N GLN A 69 -5.54 20.29 8.25
CA GLN A 69 -5.13 19.69 6.97
C GLN A 69 -3.73 19.10 7.04
N ILE A 70 -2.76 19.83 7.58
CA ILE A 70 -1.38 19.35 7.74
C ILE A 70 -1.34 18.10 8.64
N ALA A 71 -2.10 18.09 9.74
CA ALA A 71 -2.19 16.93 10.62
C ALA A 71 -2.76 15.71 9.90
N PHE A 72 -3.83 15.87 9.11
CA PHE A 72 -4.41 14.76 8.33
C PHE A 72 -3.48 14.28 7.19
N ILE A 73 -2.69 15.16 6.59
CA ILE A 73 -1.64 14.77 5.64
C ILE A 73 -0.56 13.93 6.35
N ALA A 74 -0.15 14.31 7.56
CA ALA A 74 0.80 13.53 8.33
C ALA A 74 0.24 12.13 8.71
N ILE A 75 -1.04 12.06 9.09
CA ILE A 75 -1.73 10.79 9.36
C ILE A 75 -1.84 9.95 8.08
N PHE A 76 -2.12 10.55 6.93
CA PHE A 76 -2.09 9.87 5.64
C PHE A 76 -0.71 9.25 5.37
N ILE A 77 0.37 10.01 5.58
CA ILE A 77 1.76 9.51 5.40
C ILE A 77 2.03 8.35 6.36
N PHE A 78 1.55 8.44 7.61
CA PHE A 78 1.66 7.35 8.58
C PHE A 78 1.00 6.07 8.07
N PHE A 79 -0.24 6.13 7.61
CA PHE A 79 -0.94 4.98 7.03
C PHE A 79 -0.19 4.44 5.82
N PHE A 80 0.15 5.30 4.86
CA PHE A 80 0.89 4.92 3.66
C PHE A 80 2.20 4.19 4.01
N ALA A 81 3.04 4.79 4.85
CA ALA A 81 4.33 4.21 5.26
C ALA A 81 4.16 2.91 6.06
N SER A 82 3.06 2.77 6.81
CA SER A 82 2.79 1.57 7.61
C SER A 82 2.21 0.41 6.81
N THR A 83 1.50 0.69 5.70
CA THR A 83 0.76 -0.34 4.96
C THR A 83 1.20 -0.46 3.50
N TRP A 84 0.98 0.57 2.69
CA TRP A 84 1.13 0.50 1.23
C TRP A 84 2.59 0.65 0.80
N GLY A 85 3.39 1.39 1.57
CA GLY A 85 4.82 1.57 1.34
C GLY A 85 5.56 0.23 1.25
N PRO A 86 5.61 -0.58 2.33
CA PRO A 86 6.25 -1.89 2.28
C PRO A 86 5.34 -2.97 1.67
N GLY A 87 4.03 -2.92 1.91
CA GLY A 87 3.10 -3.98 1.51
C GLY A 87 2.99 -4.17 0.00
N ALA A 88 3.09 -3.09 -0.79
CA ALA A 88 3.05 -3.20 -2.25
C ALA A 88 4.26 -3.97 -2.79
N TRP A 89 5.46 -3.70 -2.29
CA TRP A 89 6.68 -4.41 -2.72
C TRP A 89 6.70 -5.87 -2.28
N VAL A 90 6.18 -6.17 -1.09
CA VAL A 90 6.02 -7.55 -0.61
C VAL A 90 5.04 -8.31 -1.51
N LEU A 91 3.88 -7.73 -1.82
CA LEU A 91 2.87 -8.36 -2.68
C LEU A 91 3.40 -8.63 -4.09
N ILE A 92 4.10 -7.67 -4.69
CA ILE A 92 4.78 -7.84 -5.99
C ILE A 92 5.78 -9.00 -5.93
N GLY A 93 6.49 -9.15 -4.80
CA GLY A 93 7.40 -10.26 -4.59
C GLY A 93 6.71 -11.62 -4.50
N GLU A 94 5.48 -11.69 -4.00
CA GLU A 94 4.79 -12.95 -3.70
C GLU A 94 3.82 -13.41 -4.80
N ILE A 95 3.32 -12.49 -5.64
CA ILE A 95 2.23 -12.78 -6.59
C ILE A 95 2.68 -13.34 -7.95
N PHE A 96 3.96 -13.18 -8.30
CA PHE A 96 4.46 -13.64 -9.60
C PHE A 96 5.04 -15.06 -9.52
N PRO A 97 4.65 -15.95 -10.45
CA PRO A 97 5.16 -17.31 -10.48
C PRO A 97 6.65 -17.36 -10.79
N LEU A 98 7.34 -18.34 -10.20
CA LEU A 98 8.81 -18.45 -10.21
C LEU A 98 9.46 -18.22 -11.59
N PRO A 99 8.97 -18.79 -12.71
CA PRO A 99 9.64 -18.67 -14.01
C PRO A 99 9.63 -17.25 -14.60
N ILE A 100 8.63 -16.44 -14.26
CA ILE A 100 8.47 -15.08 -14.81
C ILE A 100 8.65 -13.97 -13.76
N ARG A 101 8.93 -14.35 -12.51
CA ARG A 101 9.00 -13.44 -11.36
C ARG A 101 9.93 -12.26 -11.59
N SER A 102 11.15 -12.50 -12.08
CA SER A 102 12.12 -11.42 -12.33
C SER A 102 11.61 -10.40 -13.37
N ARG A 103 10.94 -10.88 -14.43
CA ARG A 103 10.35 -10.02 -15.47
C ARG A 103 9.12 -9.27 -14.96
N GLY A 104 8.29 -9.93 -14.17
CA GLY A 104 7.12 -9.33 -13.52
C GLY A 104 7.52 -8.20 -12.57
N VAL A 105 8.47 -8.47 -11.66
CA VAL A 105 9.01 -7.47 -10.73
C VAL A 105 9.65 -6.29 -11.47
N ALA A 106 10.40 -6.54 -12.55
CA ALA A 106 10.99 -5.49 -13.36
C ALA A 106 9.91 -4.59 -14.01
N LEU A 107 8.85 -5.18 -14.56
CA LEU A 107 7.73 -4.43 -15.15
C LEU A 107 6.97 -3.61 -14.10
N SER A 108 6.71 -4.19 -12.91
CA SER A 108 6.10 -3.46 -11.80
C SER A 108 6.96 -2.27 -11.35
N THR A 109 8.28 -2.44 -11.30
CA THR A 109 9.22 -1.38 -10.92
C THR A 109 9.25 -0.28 -11.98
N ALA A 110 9.33 -0.65 -13.26
CA ALA A 110 9.28 0.31 -14.37
C ALA A 110 7.95 1.10 -14.38
N SER A 111 6.82 0.43 -14.14
CA SER A 111 5.51 1.08 -14.02
C SER A 111 5.46 2.04 -12.83
N ASN A 112 6.05 1.70 -11.68
CA ASN A 112 6.12 2.60 -10.53
C ASN A 112 6.87 3.90 -10.88
N TRP A 113 8.05 3.80 -11.50
CA TRP A 113 8.83 4.98 -11.90
C TRP A 113 8.14 5.81 -12.99
N LEU A 114 7.44 5.17 -13.91
CA LEU A 114 6.63 5.86 -14.92
C LEU A 114 5.54 6.70 -14.25
N TRP A 115 4.76 6.11 -13.34
CA TRP A 115 3.70 6.83 -12.62
C TRP A 115 4.25 7.95 -11.73
N ASN A 116 5.38 7.73 -11.05
CA ASN A 116 6.06 8.79 -10.30
C ASN A 116 6.44 9.97 -11.20
N THR A 117 6.95 9.69 -12.40
CA THR A 117 7.30 10.73 -13.38
C THR A 117 6.07 11.51 -13.84
N ILE A 118 4.98 10.80 -14.17
CA ILE A 118 3.71 11.40 -14.58
C ILE A 118 3.17 12.32 -13.48
N ILE A 119 3.12 11.85 -12.22
CA ILE A 119 2.62 12.62 -11.09
C ILE A 119 3.51 13.86 -10.83
N ALA A 120 4.83 13.70 -10.91
CA ALA A 120 5.77 14.81 -10.71
C ALA A 120 5.60 15.92 -11.75
N VAL A 121 5.28 15.57 -13.00
CA VAL A 121 5.02 16.54 -14.06
C VAL A 121 3.61 17.14 -13.93
N ILE A 122 2.56 16.32 -13.76
CA ILE A 122 1.17 16.78 -13.82
C ILE A 122 0.76 17.58 -12.57
N THR A 123 1.22 17.19 -11.37
CA THR A 123 0.81 17.85 -10.12
C THR A 123 1.07 19.36 -10.09
N PRO A 124 2.24 19.89 -10.49
CA PRO A 124 2.44 21.33 -10.57
C PRO A 124 1.49 21.99 -11.57
N TYR A 125 1.26 21.42 -12.76
CA TYR A 125 0.27 21.97 -13.72
C TYR A 125 -1.15 22.01 -13.16
N MET A 126 -1.55 21.04 -12.35
CA MET A 126 -2.86 21.03 -11.70
C MET A 126 -3.02 22.13 -10.64
N VAL A 127 -1.97 22.41 -9.87
CA VAL A 127 -2.02 23.30 -8.70
C VAL A 127 -1.65 24.75 -9.05
N ASN A 128 -0.84 24.95 -10.09
CA ASN A 128 -0.37 26.27 -10.51
C ASN A 128 -1.53 27.24 -10.82
N LYS A 129 -1.35 28.49 -10.39
CA LYS A 129 -2.35 29.56 -10.49
C LYS A 129 -2.65 29.96 -11.93
N ASP A 130 -1.65 29.83 -12.81
CA ASP A 130 -1.72 30.24 -14.23
C ASP A 130 -2.29 29.14 -15.15
N GLU A 131 -2.46 27.93 -14.63
CA GLU A 131 -2.88 26.74 -15.39
C GLU A 131 -4.21 26.20 -14.84
N GLY A 132 -4.21 25.02 -14.21
CA GLY A 132 -5.43 24.38 -13.71
C GLY A 132 -6.07 25.06 -12.51
N ASN A 133 -5.30 25.79 -11.69
CA ASN A 133 -5.73 26.50 -10.47
C ASN A 133 -6.68 25.66 -9.58
N LEU A 134 -6.46 24.34 -9.50
CA LEU A 134 -7.32 23.46 -8.72
C LEU A 134 -7.11 23.65 -7.21
N ARG A 135 -6.00 24.27 -6.77
CA ARG A 135 -5.66 24.50 -5.36
C ARG A 135 -5.94 23.24 -4.52
N SER A 136 -6.75 23.34 -3.46
CA SER A 136 -7.10 22.19 -2.60
C SER A 136 -8.00 21.16 -3.27
N SER A 137 -8.65 21.48 -4.40
CA SER A 137 -9.52 20.55 -5.10
C SER A 137 -8.74 19.39 -5.73
N VAL A 138 -7.41 19.51 -5.90
CA VAL A 138 -6.52 18.41 -6.30
C VAL A 138 -6.67 17.19 -5.37
N PHE A 139 -6.97 17.40 -4.10
CA PHE A 139 -7.14 16.33 -3.12
C PHE A 139 -8.39 15.48 -3.35
N PHE A 140 -9.40 15.98 -4.10
CA PHE A 140 -10.52 15.13 -4.55
C PHE A 140 -10.07 14.09 -5.58
N ILE A 141 -9.09 14.42 -6.42
CA ILE A 141 -8.51 13.47 -7.38
C ILE A 141 -7.69 12.43 -6.63
N TRP A 142 -6.87 12.84 -5.66
CA TRP A 142 -6.13 11.91 -4.80
C TRP A 142 -7.05 11.01 -3.97
N PHE A 143 -8.17 11.55 -3.47
CA PHE A 143 -9.24 10.77 -2.83
C PHE A 143 -9.84 9.73 -3.79
N GLY A 144 -10.14 10.11 -5.03
CA GLY A 144 -10.64 9.19 -6.04
C GLY A 144 -9.66 8.04 -6.31
N LEU A 145 -8.37 8.36 -6.46
CA LEU A 145 -7.33 7.34 -6.64
C LEU A 145 -7.17 6.43 -5.41
N CYS A 146 -7.25 6.97 -4.19
CA CYS A 146 -7.25 6.16 -2.96
C CYS A 146 -8.49 5.26 -2.87
N THR A 147 -9.64 5.72 -3.36
CA THR A 147 -10.87 4.93 -3.43
C THR A 147 -10.71 3.77 -4.42
N CYS A 148 -10.14 4.03 -5.61
CA CYS A 148 -9.81 2.98 -6.56
C CYS A 148 -8.83 1.96 -5.96
N ALA A 149 -7.82 2.42 -5.22
CA ALA A 149 -6.87 1.55 -4.51
C ALA A 149 -7.56 0.70 -3.43
N PHE A 150 -8.52 1.27 -2.69
CA PHE A 150 -9.34 0.54 -1.72
C PHE A 150 -10.17 -0.57 -2.41
N VAL A 151 -10.89 -0.22 -3.48
CA VAL A 151 -11.69 -1.17 -4.27
C VAL A 151 -10.81 -2.29 -4.86
N TYR A 152 -9.64 -1.93 -5.40
CA TYR A 152 -8.64 -2.89 -5.89
C TYR A 152 -8.18 -3.83 -4.76
N SER A 153 -7.79 -3.28 -3.61
CA SER A 153 -7.32 -4.07 -2.47
C SER A 153 -8.38 -5.02 -1.92
N TYR A 154 -9.65 -4.63 -1.99
CA TYR A 154 -10.74 -5.46 -1.50
C TYR A 154 -11.06 -6.65 -2.44
N PHE A 155 -11.01 -6.42 -3.75
CA PHE A 155 -11.47 -7.38 -4.76
C PHE A 155 -10.39 -8.20 -5.44
N LEU A 156 -9.19 -7.63 -5.63
CA LEU A 156 -8.14 -8.21 -6.49
C LEU A 156 -6.93 -8.68 -5.70
N VAL A 157 -6.73 -8.23 -4.45
CA VAL A 157 -5.59 -8.65 -3.64
C VAL A 157 -5.90 -9.98 -2.94
N PRO A 158 -5.16 -11.07 -3.25
CA PRO A 158 -5.25 -12.33 -2.53
C PRO A 158 -4.53 -12.26 -1.17
N GLU A 159 -4.88 -13.15 -0.25
CA GLU A 159 -4.11 -13.35 0.98
C GLU A 159 -2.97 -14.33 0.73
N THR A 160 -1.73 -13.88 0.93
CA THR A 160 -0.50 -14.65 0.71
C THR A 160 0.21 -15.03 2.01
N LYS A 161 -0.35 -14.67 3.17
CA LYS A 161 0.29 -14.92 4.47
C LYS A 161 0.49 -16.41 4.73
N GLY A 162 1.73 -16.78 5.05
CA GLY A 162 2.09 -18.11 5.55
C GLY A 162 2.14 -19.20 4.48
N LEU A 163 2.09 -18.83 3.21
CA LEU A 163 2.22 -19.75 2.07
C LEU A 163 3.62 -19.67 1.47
N SER A 164 4.16 -20.80 1.01
CA SER A 164 5.34 -20.80 0.14
C SER A 164 4.98 -20.22 -1.23
N LEU A 165 5.98 -19.82 -2.01
CA LEU A 165 5.75 -19.25 -3.34
C LEU A 165 5.02 -20.23 -4.26
N GLU A 166 5.35 -21.52 -4.19
CA GLU A 166 4.68 -22.57 -4.96
C GLU A 166 3.22 -22.77 -4.51
N GLN A 167 2.95 -22.60 -3.21
CA GLN A 167 1.60 -22.68 -2.68
C GLN A 167 0.75 -21.46 -3.07
N VAL A 168 1.34 -20.27 -3.17
CA VAL A 168 0.65 -19.08 -3.69
C VAL A 168 0.26 -19.29 -5.15
N ASP A 169 1.15 -19.85 -5.98
CA ASP A 169 0.84 -20.16 -7.37
C ASP A 169 -0.34 -21.14 -7.48
N ARG A 170 -0.35 -22.24 -6.72
CA ARG A 170 -1.46 -23.20 -6.68
C ARG A 170 -2.78 -22.57 -6.19
N MET A 171 -2.72 -21.75 -5.13
CA MET A 171 -3.90 -21.05 -4.61
C MET A 171 -4.52 -20.13 -5.66
N MET A 172 -3.69 -19.44 -6.45
CA MET A 172 -4.14 -18.53 -7.51
C MET A 172 -4.78 -19.26 -8.70
N GLU A 173 -4.41 -20.53 -8.94
CA GLU A 173 -5.05 -21.41 -9.93
C GLU A 173 -6.40 -21.95 -9.44
N GLU A 174 -6.51 -22.26 -8.14
CA GLU A 174 -7.67 -22.95 -7.57
C GLU A 174 -8.75 -22.00 -7.02
N THR A 175 -8.41 -20.75 -6.71
CA THR A 175 -9.32 -19.84 -6.01
C THR A 175 -9.31 -18.42 -6.52
N ASN A 176 -10.46 -17.75 -6.35
CA ASN A 176 -10.56 -16.31 -6.59
C ASN A 176 -9.87 -15.51 -5.45
N PRO A 177 -9.33 -14.31 -5.74
CA PRO A 177 -8.66 -13.48 -4.73
C PRO A 177 -9.49 -13.21 -3.46
N ARG A 178 -10.83 -13.19 -3.58
CA ARG A 178 -11.76 -12.98 -2.46
C ARG A 178 -11.87 -14.17 -1.50
N THR A 179 -11.65 -15.39 -1.99
CA THR A 179 -11.75 -16.64 -1.23
C THR A 179 -10.39 -17.20 -0.82
N SER A 180 -9.30 -16.63 -1.36
CA SER A 180 -7.90 -17.00 -1.04
C SER A 180 -7.62 -17.13 0.46
N ALA A 181 -8.20 -16.27 1.30
CA ALA A 181 -8.03 -16.31 2.76
C ALA A 181 -8.57 -17.58 3.44
N LYS A 182 -9.39 -18.38 2.75
CA LYS A 182 -9.90 -19.68 3.24
C LYS A 182 -9.16 -20.88 2.65
N TRP A 183 -8.25 -20.65 1.71
CA TRP A 183 -7.50 -21.72 1.08
C TRP A 183 -6.45 -22.26 2.05
N VAL A 184 -6.35 -23.58 2.14
CA VAL A 184 -5.41 -24.29 3.00
C VAL A 184 -4.61 -25.23 2.11
N PRO A 185 -3.28 -25.32 2.27
CA PRO A 185 -2.48 -26.22 1.46
C PRO A 185 -2.95 -27.67 1.60
N HIS A 186 -3.23 -28.32 0.48
CA HIS A 186 -3.57 -29.75 0.44
C HIS A 186 -2.35 -30.68 0.62
N GLU A 187 -1.13 -30.14 0.48
CA GLU A 187 0.13 -30.88 0.68
C GLU A 187 1.10 -30.08 1.57
N THR A 188 1.67 -30.76 2.56
CA THR A 188 2.73 -30.23 3.43
C THR A 188 4.05 -30.20 2.67
N PHE A 189 4.92 -29.22 2.96
CA PHE A 189 6.28 -29.14 2.38
C PHE A 189 7.08 -30.45 2.54
N ALA A 190 6.88 -31.17 3.66
CA ALA A 190 7.45 -32.50 3.85
C ALA A 190 6.96 -33.50 2.80
N THR A 191 5.68 -33.49 2.44
CA THR A 191 5.11 -34.42 1.45
C THR A 191 5.64 -34.15 0.04
N SER A 192 5.82 -32.88 -0.36
CA SER A 192 6.37 -32.52 -1.68
C SER A 192 7.86 -32.85 -1.82
N VAL A 193 8.66 -32.62 -0.77
CA VAL A 193 10.08 -33.05 -0.71
C VAL A 193 10.18 -34.58 -0.70
N GLY A 194 9.29 -35.25 0.03
CA GLY A 194 9.18 -36.71 0.03
C GLY A 194 8.88 -37.27 -1.36
N HIS A 195 8.03 -36.62 -2.16
CA HIS A 195 7.76 -37.05 -3.54
C HIS A 195 8.94 -36.79 -4.49
N ALA A 196 9.68 -35.69 -4.33
CA ALA A 196 10.86 -35.38 -5.14
C ALA A 196 12.02 -36.38 -4.89
N ASN A 197 12.16 -36.90 -3.67
CA ASN A 197 13.18 -37.89 -3.28
C ASN A 197 12.68 -39.35 -3.27
N GLY A 198 11.61 -39.67 -4.00
CA GLY A 198 11.14 -41.05 -4.15
C GLY A 198 10.65 -41.71 -2.85
N GLY A 199 10.06 -40.93 -1.95
CA GLY A 199 9.45 -41.37 -0.69
C GLY A 199 10.37 -41.37 0.52
N LYS A 200 11.61 -40.85 0.41
CA LYS A 200 12.53 -40.71 1.55
C LYS A 200 12.60 -39.25 1.99
N LEU A 201 12.05 -38.97 3.17
CA LEU A 201 12.27 -37.73 3.90
C LEU A 201 13.70 -37.74 4.46
N ASP A 202 14.45 -36.66 4.26
CA ASP A 202 15.77 -36.51 4.89
C ASP A 202 15.62 -36.57 6.41
N LEU A 203 16.45 -37.40 7.06
CA LEU A 203 16.39 -37.67 8.50
C LEU A 203 16.47 -36.38 9.33
N GLU A 204 17.23 -35.39 8.86
CA GLU A 204 17.37 -34.08 9.50
C GLU A 204 16.02 -33.31 9.54
N VAL A 205 15.19 -33.43 8.50
CA VAL A 205 13.86 -32.81 8.44
C VAL A 205 12.87 -33.52 9.36
N VAL A 206 12.97 -34.85 9.48
CA VAL A 206 12.14 -35.64 10.41
C VAL A 206 12.49 -35.30 11.86
N GLU A 207 13.78 -35.20 12.17
CA GLU A 207 14.29 -34.90 13.52
C GLU A 207 13.89 -33.49 13.97
N ASP A 208 13.89 -32.51 13.06
CA ASP A 208 13.48 -31.13 13.35
C ASP A 208 11.97 -30.99 13.60
N VAL A 209 11.15 -31.83 12.94
CA VAL A 209 9.70 -31.92 13.17
C VAL A 209 9.39 -32.62 14.50
N GLU A 210 10.07 -33.73 14.81
CA GLU A 210 9.94 -34.44 16.09
C GLU A 210 10.37 -33.55 17.27
N ARG A 211 11.46 -32.80 17.10
CA ARG A 211 11.95 -31.87 18.13
C ARG A 211 10.98 -30.73 18.39
N LYS A 212 10.24 -30.24 17.38
CA LYS A 212 9.23 -29.18 17.53
C LYS A 212 7.87 -29.72 18.00
N GLY A 213 7.54 -30.97 17.69
CA GLY A 213 6.32 -31.65 18.15
C GLY A 213 6.35 -32.05 19.63
N SER A 214 7.54 -32.25 20.21
CA SER A 214 7.76 -32.63 21.61
C SER A 214 7.69 -31.45 22.62
N VAL A 215 7.50 -30.22 22.13
CA VAL A 215 7.42 -29.00 22.98
C VAL A 215 5.97 -28.57 23.26
N PHE A 216 5.00 -29.47 23.04
CA PHE A 216 3.62 -29.33 23.51
C PHE A 216 3.25 -30.48 24.46
#